data_AF-A0A2D9IQQ5-F1
#
_entry.id   AF-A0A2D9IQQ5-F1
#
_cell.length_a   1.000
_cell.length_b   1.000
_cell.length_c   1.000
_cell.angle_alpha   90.00
_cell.angle_beta   90.00
_cell.angle_gamma   90.00
#
_symmetry.space_group_name_H-M   'P 1'
#
loop_
_entity.id
_entity.type
_entity.pdbx_description
1 polymer ?
#
loop_
_entity_poly.entity_id
_entity_poly.type
_entity_poly.pdbx_seq_one_letter_code
_entity_poly.pdbx_strand_id
1 'polypeptide(L)'
;MSRLEYGPFKIEEAIDLSDLLDQSTDDLDLCIKPIELGIPNLKIFECSLDDLKYLENGRPIICPVTLALAEGEELFAKYKGRVAGVMFKEGEFLKVRRKFNT
;
A
#
# COMPACT_ATOMS: atom_id res chain seq x y z
N MET A 1 -28.61 2.67 -13.77
CA MET A 1 -27.24 2.51 -14.31
C MET A 1 -26.39 1.94 -13.20
N SER A 2 -25.62 0.88 -13.44
CA SER A 2 -24.80 0.21 -12.43
C SER A 2 -23.33 0.21 -12.88
N ARG A 3 -22.39 0.34 -11.93
CA ARG A 3 -20.95 0.33 -12.20
C ARG A 3 -20.43 -1.11 -12.10
N LEU A 4 -19.81 -1.61 -13.16
CA LEU A 4 -19.31 -2.99 -13.25
C LEU A 4 -17.84 -3.14 -12.82
N GLU A 5 -17.09 -2.03 -12.79
CA GLU A 5 -15.67 -2.01 -12.43
C GLU A 5 -15.26 -0.65 -11.87
N TYR A 6 -14.21 -0.63 -11.04
CA TYR A 6 -13.57 0.59 -10.55
C TYR A 6 -12.09 0.35 -10.24
N GLY A 7 -11.21 0.93 -11.05
CA GLY A 7 -9.77 0.67 -10.94
C GLY A 7 -9.48 -0.82 -11.17
N PRO A 8 -8.77 -1.51 -10.26
CA PRO A 8 -8.47 -2.94 -10.39
C PRO A 8 -9.62 -3.86 -9.94
N PHE A 9 -10.68 -3.32 -9.34
CA PHE A 9 -11.76 -4.12 -8.75
C PHE A 9 -12.92 -4.31 -9.71
N LYS A 10 -13.43 -5.54 -9.79
CA LYS A 10 -14.61 -5.88 -10.59
C LYS A 10 -15.82 -6.23 -9.73
N ILE A 11 -17.01 -6.15 -10.32
CA ILE A 11 -18.26 -6.43 -9.61
C ILE A 11 -18.37 -7.88 -9.12
N GLU A 12 -17.69 -8.83 -9.76
CA GLU A 12 -17.71 -10.25 -9.32
C GLU A 12 -16.99 -10.47 -7.98
N GLU A 13 -16.16 -9.51 -7.56
CA GLU A 13 -15.46 -9.52 -6.27
C GLU A 13 -16.17 -8.65 -5.22
N ALA A 14 -17.29 -8.03 -5.57
CA ALA A 14 -18.06 -7.20 -4.66
C ALA A 14 -18.84 -8.08 -3.67
N ILE A 15 -18.99 -7.57 -2.45
CA ILE A 15 -19.79 -8.18 -1.39
C ILE A 15 -21.03 -7.31 -1.21
N ASP A 16 -22.21 -7.91 -1.19
CA ASP A 16 -23.44 -7.18 -0.92
C ASP A 16 -23.44 -6.70 0.54
N LEU A 17 -24.04 -5.53 0.79
CA LEU A 17 -24.11 -5.00 2.14
C LEU A 17 -24.92 -5.91 3.07
N SER A 18 -25.95 -6.58 2.56
CA SER A 18 -26.77 -7.52 3.32
C SER A 18 -25.93 -8.70 3.81
N ASP A 19 -25.11 -9.26 2.93
CA ASP A 19 -24.18 -10.35 3.27
C ASP A 19 -23.13 -9.90 4.30
N LEU A 20 -22.66 -8.65 4.21
CA LEU A 20 -21.69 -8.09 5.15
C LEU A 20 -22.27 -7.89 6.56
N LEU A 21 -23.56 -7.53 6.65
CA LEU A 21 -24.24 -7.28 7.93
C LEU A 21 -24.55 -8.55 8.71
N ASP A 22 -24.64 -9.69 8.03
CA ASP A 22 -24.89 -10.99 8.63
C ASP A 22 -23.58 -11.69 9.11
N GLN A 23 -22.42 -11.14 8.77
CA GLN A 23 -21.10 -11.67 9.15
C GLN A 23 -20.74 -11.35 10.60
N SER A 24 -20.01 -12.24 11.27
CA SER A 24 -19.41 -11.93 12.56
C SER A 24 -18.25 -10.94 12.38
N THR A 25 -17.88 -10.21 13.43
CA THR A 25 -16.74 -9.29 13.36
C THR A 25 -15.43 -10.01 13.04
N ASP A 26 -15.28 -11.26 13.47
CA ASP A 26 -14.09 -12.07 13.20
C ASP A 26 -13.99 -12.45 11.71
N ASP A 27 -15.13 -12.59 11.03
CA ASP A 27 -15.18 -12.94 9.61
C ASP A 27 -15.02 -11.71 8.68
N LEU A 28 -15.25 -10.49 9.19
CA LEU A 28 -15.12 -9.25 8.41
C LEU A 28 -13.70 -9.05 7.85
N ASP A 29 -12.68 -9.53 8.56
CA ASP A 29 -11.29 -9.46 8.09
C ASP A 29 -11.08 -10.24 6.77
N LEU A 30 -11.90 -11.28 6.51
CA LEU A 30 -11.87 -12.02 5.25
C LEU A 30 -12.45 -11.23 4.07
N CYS A 31 -13.29 -10.23 4.36
CA CYS A 31 -13.90 -9.35 3.38
C CYS A 31 -12.99 -8.18 2.97
N ILE A 32 -11.95 -7.88 3.76
CA ILE A 32 -11.06 -6.75 3.52
C ILE A 32 -9.88 -7.18 2.66
N LYS A 33 -9.72 -6.53 1.51
CA LYS A 33 -8.60 -6.75 0.60
C LYS A 33 -7.38 -5.91 1.01
N PRO A 34 -6.15 -6.41 0.82
CA PRO A 34 -4.92 -5.61 1.00
C PRO A 34 -4.93 -4.35 0.13
N ILE A 35 -4.38 -3.25 0.65
CA ILE A 35 -4.37 -1.95 -0.05
C ILE A 35 -3.56 -2.00 -1.36
N GLU A 36 -2.54 -2.86 -1.42
CA GLU A 36 -1.70 -3.03 -2.61
C GLU A 36 -2.51 -3.50 -3.82
N LEU A 37 -3.61 -4.23 -3.61
CA LEU A 37 -4.51 -4.64 -4.68
C LEU A 37 -5.23 -3.45 -5.32
N GLY A 38 -5.43 -2.35 -4.59
CA GLY A 38 -6.03 -1.12 -5.11
C GLY A 38 -5.09 -0.31 -6.00
N ILE A 39 -3.78 -0.55 -5.91
CA ILE A 39 -2.75 0.16 -6.69
C ILE A 39 -1.69 -0.85 -7.18
N PRO A 40 -2.06 -1.79 -8.08
CA PRO A 40 -1.24 -2.96 -8.40
C PRO A 40 0.07 -2.63 -9.11
N ASN A 41 0.20 -1.43 -9.70
CA ASN A 41 1.37 -1.02 -10.46
C ASN A 41 2.46 -0.34 -9.60
N LEU A 42 2.18 -0.07 -8.32
CA LEU A 42 3.18 0.51 -7.42
C LEU A 42 4.22 -0.55 -7.07
N LYS A 43 5.50 -0.21 -7.23
CA LYS A 43 6.61 -1.07 -6.79
C LYS A 43 6.60 -1.22 -5.27
N ILE A 44 7.23 -2.28 -4.78
CA ILE A 44 7.38 -2.54 -3.35
C ILE A 44 8.85 -2.38 -2.97
N PHE A 45 9.10 -1.62 -1.91
CA PHE A 45 10.38 -1.52 -1.22
C PHE A 45 10.24 -2.18 0.14
N GLU A 46 10.94 -3.30 0.34
CA GLU A 46 11.02 -3.97 1.64
C GLU A 46 11.99 -3.23 2.54
N CYS A 47 11.46 -2.61 3.59
CA CYS A 47 12.21 -1.85 4.57
C CYS A 47 12.93 -2.78 5.56
N SER A 48 14.14 -2.39 5.97
CA SER A 48 14.72 -2.86 7.22
C SER A 48 14.01 -2.21 8.43
N LEU A 49 14.33 -2.65 9.65
CA LEU A 49 13.81 -2.01 10.87
C LEU A 49 14.28 -0.55 10.99
N ASP A 50 15.49 -0.22 10.53
CA ASP A 50 16.00 1.15 10.61
C ASP A 50 15.38 2.05 9.54
N ASP A 51 15.13 1.52 8.35
CA ASP A 51 14.34 2.20 7.31
C ASP A 51 12.93 2.51 7.81
N LEU A 52 12.29 1.57 8.50
CA LEU A 52 10.97 1.79 9.09
C LEU A 52 10.99 2.95 10.10
N LYS A 53 11.98 2.99 11.01
CA LYS A 53 12.12 4.11 11.95
C LYS A 53 12.32 5.44 11.23
N TYR A 54 13.07 5.46 10.12
CA TYR A 54 13.21 6.68 9.33
C TYR A 54 11.89 7.09 8.69
N LEU A 55 11.16 6.16 8.09
CA LEU A 55 9.84 6.40 7.53
C LEU A 55 8.86 6.94 8.58
N GLU A 56 8.84 6.35 9.77
CA GLU A 56 7.97 6.76 10.88
C GLU A 56 8.20 8.20 11.34
N ASN A 57 9.44 8.66 11.23
CA ASN A 57 9.88 10.01 11.57
C ASN A 57 9.91 10.96 10.35
N GLY A 58 9.40 10.52 9.19
CA GLY A 58 9.39 11.31 7.96
C GLY A 58 10.79 11.60 7.39
N ARG A 59 11.81 10.85 7.82
CA ARG A 59 13.18 11.02 7.35
C ARG A 59 13.36 10.32 6.00
N PRO A 60 14.06 10.96 5.04
CA PRO A 60 14.38 10.33 3.77
C PRO A 60 15.35 9.16 3.96
N ILE A 61 15.27 8.19 3.05
CA ILE A 61 16.18 7.04 2.97
C ILE A 61 16.95 7.13 1.65
N ILE A 62 18.21 6.69 1.59
CA ILE A 62 18.93 6.61 0.32
C ILE A 62 18.22 5.60 -0.58
N CYS A 63 17.87 6.01 -1.80
CA CYS A 63 17.24 5.12 -2.76
C CYS A 63 18.22 4.01 -3.15
N PRO A 64 17.88 2.73 -2.92
CA PRO A 64 18.74 1.63 -3.35
C PRO A 64 18.94 1.67 -4.85
N VAL A 65 20.19 1.46 -5.30
CA VAL A 65 20.54 1.39 -6.74
C VAL A 65 19.86 0.25 -7.48
N THR A 66 19.42 -0.80 -6.76
CA THR A 66 18.65 -1.92 -7.32
C THR A 66 17.20 -1.54 -7.63
N LEU A 67 16.72 -0.41 -7.11
CA LEU A 67 15.36 0.06 -7.25
C LEU A 67 15.29 1.02 -8.43
N ALA A 68 14.96 0.51 -9.62
CA ALA A 68 14.81 1.32 -10.81
C ALA A 68 13.52 2.16 -10.72
N LEU A 69 13.62 3.39 -10.21
CA LEU A 69 12.52 4.37 -10.13
C LEU A 69 12.87 5.65 -10.87
N ALA A 70 11.90 6.18 -11.60
CA ALA A 70 11.98 7.52 -12.15
C ALA A 70 11.77 8.57 -11.04
N GLU A 71 12.26 9.79 -11.26
CA GLU A 71 12.00 10.92 -10.37
C GLU A 71 10.50 11.14 -10.18
N GLY A 72 10.06 11.28 -8.93
CA GLY A 72 8.65 11.42 -8.56
C GLY A 72 7.83 10.12 -8.58
N GLU A 73 8.39 8.99 -9.01
CA GLU A 73 7.69 7.71 -9.02
C GLU A 73 7.43 7.22 -7.59
N GLU A 74 6.19 6.78 -7.33
CA GLU A 74 5.74 6.31 -6.02
C GLU A 74 5.91 4.79 -5.87
N LEU A 75 6.03 4.35 -4.62
CA LEU A 75 6.16 2.94 -4.25
C LEU A 75 5.62 2.68 -2.84
N PHE A 76 5.26 1.45 -2.57
CA PHE A 76 4.92 0.99 -1.22
C PHE A 76 6.17 0.66 -0.42
N ALA A 77 6.27 1.22 0.78
CA ALA A 77 7.20 0.76 1.80
C ALA A 77 6.53 -0.36 2.59
N LYS A 78 7.20 -1.51 2.69
CA LYS A 78 6.66 -2.72 3.33
C LYS A 78 7.62 -3.21 4.40
N TYR A 79 7.11 -3.60 5.55
CA TYR A 79 7.90 -4.20 6.63
C TYR A 79 7.18 -5.43 7.16
N LYS A 80 7.87 -6.58 7.19
CA LYS A 80 7.33 -7.87 7.65
C LYS A 80 5.95 -8.19 7.04
N GLY A 81 5.79 -7.95 5.75
CA GLY A 81 4.55 -8.26 5.05
C GLY A 81 3.42 -7.23 5.21
N ARG A 82 3.63 -6.12 5.94
CA ARG A 82 2.64 -5.04 6.12
C ARG A 82 3.10 -3.75 5.45
N VAL A 83 2.18 -3.05 4.78
CA VAL A 83 2.48 -1.74 4.18
C VAL A 83 2.62 -0.71 5.29
N ALA A 84 3.81 -0.12 5.41
CA ALA A 84 4.11 0.93 6.37
C ALA A 84 3.82 2.34 5.81
N GLY A 85 3.79 2.50 4.49
CA GLY A 85 3.49 3.78 3.86
C GLY A 85 3.72 3.79 2.36
N VAL A 86 3.59 4.97 1.79
CA VAL A 86 3.93 5.28 0.40
C VAL A 86 5.11 6.24 0.41
N MET A 87 6.13 5.90 -0.38
CA MET A 87 7.30 6.72 -0.61
C MET A 87 7.36 7.14 -2.08
N PHE A 88 8.17 8.15 -2.37
CA PHE A 88 8.45 8.57 -3.74
C PHE A 88 9.92 8.90 -3.92
N LYS A 89 10.39 8.75 -5.14
CA LYS A 89 11.77 9.06 -5.53
C LYS A 89 11.98 10.57 -5.64
N GLU A 90 12.99 11.09 -4.93
CA GLU A 90 13.46 12.47 -5.11
C GLU A 90 14.99 12.55 -5.05
N GLY A 91 15.63 12.87 -6.17
CA GLY A 91 17.09 12.99 -6.28
C GLY A 91 17.80 11.66 -6.04
N GLU A 92 18.52 11.51 -4.94
CA GLU A 92 19.14 10.24 -4.50
C GLU A 92 18.33 9.53 -3.42
N PHE A 93 17.20 10.09 -2.99
CA PHE A 93 16.45 9.64 -1.82
C PHE A 93 15.09 9.07 -2.16
N LEU A 94 14.55 8.26 -1.26
CA LEU A 94 13.14 7.96 -1.12
C LEU A 94 12.59 8.83 0.01
N LYS A 95 11.60 9.66 -0.30
CA LYS A 95 10.90 10.52 0.66
C LYS A 95 9.54 9.97 1.00
N VAL A 96 9.09 10.23 2.23
CA VAL A 96 7.78 9.77 2.70
C VAL A 96 6.69 10.66 2.11
N ARG A 97 5.77 10.05 1.34
CA ARG A 97 4.55 10.71 0.85
C ARG A 97 3.43 10.59 1.88
N ARG A 98 3.25 9.37 2.40
CA ARG A 98 2.20 9.03 3.36
C ARG A 98 2.67 7.92 4.27
N LYS A 99 2.44 8.08 5.57
CA LYS A 99 2.62 7.01 6.56
C LYS A 99 1.29 6.31 6.81
N PHE A 100 1.33 5.00 6.98
CA PHE A 100 0.24 4.23 7.57
C PHE A 100 0.57 3.92 9.03
N ASN A 101 -0.44 3.96 9.89
CA ASN A 101 -0.26 3.49 11.26
C ASN A 101 -0.09 1.98 11.18
N THR A 102 1.07 1.50 11.62
CA THR A 102 1.44 0.08 11.59
C THR A 102 1.37 -0.51 12.99
#